data_AF-A0A2N4SY50-F1
#
_entry.id   AF-A0A2N4SY50-F1
#
_cell.length_a   1.000
_cell.length_b   1.000
_cell.length_c   1.000
_cell.angle_alpha   90.00
_cell.angle_beta   90.00
_cell.angle_gamma   90.00
#
_symmetry.space_group_name_H-M   'P 1'
#
loop_
_entity.id
_entity.type
_entity.pdbx_description
1 polymer ?
#
loop_
_entity_poly.entity_id
_entity_poly.type
_entity_poly.pdbx_seq_one_letter_code
_entity_poly.pdbx_strand_id
1 'polypeptide(L)'
;MLKKLVNDLKSLQTNLREIPALIIDDEADQASVNTTRPKKARDKEEEKERTSINGYISTLLTLMPRAQYVAYTATPFANVFVDPEDSQDLFPKDFIVSLTPSPAYMGGKDFHDLDVPGHEVGGVSGLVKGENLRA
;
A
#
# COMPACT_ATOMS: atom_id res chain seq x y z
N MET A 1 -7.91 -14.62 -10.26
CA MET A 1 -8.09 -13.71 -11.42
C MET A 1 -6.74 -13.17 -11.92
N LEU A 2 -5.96 -12.46 -11.09
CA LEU A 2 -4.65 -11.88 -11.46
C LEU A 2 -3.67 -12.88 -12.10
N LYS A 3 -3.58 -14.11 -11.58
CA LYS A 3 -2.72 -15.16 -12.16
C LYS A 3 -3.00 -15.40 -13.66
N LYS A 4 -4.29 -15.39 -14.06
CA LYS A 4 -4.68 -15.58 -15.46
C LYS A 4 -4.22 -14.39 -16.30
N LEU A 5 -4.49 -13.16 -15.82
CA LEU A 5 -4.02 -11.94 -16.48
C LEU A 5 -2.50 -11.93 -16.68
N VAL A 6 -1.72 -12.29 -15.65
CA VAL A 6 -0.25 -12.41 -15.76
C VAL A 6 0.14 -13.41 -16.84
N ASN A 7 -0.52 -14.57 -16.90
CA ASN A 7 -0.23 -15.58 -17.91
C ASN A 7 -0.64 -15.13 -19.31
N ASP A 8 -1.80 -14.49 -19.45
CA ASP A 8 -2.31 -13.97 -20.71
C ASP A 8 -1.35 -12.92 -21.26
N LEU A 9 -0.92 -11.95 -20.43
CA LEU A 9 0.06 -10.93 -20.81
C LEU A 9 1.40 -11.54 -21.21
N LYS A 10 1.89 -12.56 -20.50
CA LYS A 10 3.12 -13.28 -20.87
C LYS A 10 3.00 -14.02 -22.20
N SER A 11 1.80 -14.43 -22.59
CA SER A 11 1.55 -15.14 -23.85
C SER A 11 1.44 -14.21 -25.07
N LEU A 12 1.27 -12.91 -24.85
CA LEU A 12 1.19 -11.93 -25.94
C LEU A 12 2.55 -11.80 -26.63
N GLN A 13 2.56 -11.83 -27.97
CA GLN A 13 3.76 -11.57 -28.78
C GLN A 13 4.14 -10.07 -28.83
N THR A 14 3.62 -9.26 -27.90
CA THR A 14 3.83 -7.81 -27.86
C THR A 14 4.90 -7.45 -26.82
N ASN A 15 5.70 -6.42 -27.10
CA ASN A 15 6.67 -5.90 -26.15
C ASN A 15 5.96 -5.12 -25.03
N LEU A 16 5.65 -5.79 -23.92
CA LEU A 16 4.99 -5.19 -22.75
C LEU A 16 5.77 -3.99 -22.15
N ARG A 17 7.07 -3.86 -22.45
CA ARG A 17 7.90 -2.74 -21.98
C ARG A 17 7.52 -1.39 -22.58
N GLU A 18 6.84 -1.38 -23.72
CA GLU A 18 6.43 -0.15 -24.40
C GLU A 18 5.03 0.30 -24.00
N ILE A 19 4.27 -0.56 -23.31
CA ILE A 19 2.88 -0.30 -22.94
C ILE A 19 2.83 0.47 -21.61
N PRO A 20 2.33 1.72 -21.60
CA PRO A 20 2.01 2.41 -20.35
C PRO A 20 0.77 1.77 -19.72
N ALA A 21 0.78 1.61 -18.40
CA ALA A 21 -0.38 1.11 -17.65
C ALA A 21 -0.53 1.84 -16.31
N LEU A 22 -1.75 1.85 -15.80
CA LEU A 22 -2.08 2.32 -14.47
C LEU A 22 -2.79 1.18 -13.75
N ILE A 23 -2.23 0.77 -12.61
CA ILE A 23 -2.80 -0.23 -11.72
C ILE A 23 -3.28 0.52 -10.47
N ILE A 24 -4.57 0.43 -10.19
CA ILE A 24 -5.20 1.01 -9.01
C ILE A 24 -5.63 -0.15 -8.13
N ASP A 25 -5.12 -0.17 -6.89
CA ASP A 25 -5.56 -1.11 -5.87
C ASP A 25 -6.40 -0.35 -4.85
N ASP A 26 -7.70 -0.64 -4.87
CA ASP A 26 -8.67 -0.11 -3.92
C ASP A 26 -8.73 -1.06 -2.72
N GLU A 27 -8.61 -0.51 -1.51
CA GLU A 27 -8.40 -1.27 -0.27
C GLU A 27 -7.08 -2.06 -0.26
N ALA A 28 -6.01 -1.34 -0.60
CA ALA A 28 -4.66 -1.89 -0.65
C ALA A 28 -4.15 -2.46 0.68
N ASP A 29 -4.79 -2.13 1.80
CA ASP A 29 -4.48 -2.69 3.13
C ASP A 29 -4.91 -4.15 3.29
N GLN A 30 -5.85 -4.64 2.47
CA GLN A 30 -6.32 -6.03 2.53
C GLN A 30 -5.53 -6.98 1.64
N ALA A 31 -5.18 -6.54 0.43
CA ALA A 31 -4.71 -7.44 -0.64
C ALA A 31 -3.22 -7.28 -0.98
N SER A 32 -2.67 -6.07 -0.82
CA SER A 32 -1.31 -5.75 -1.28
C SER A 32 -0.27 -5.74 -0.17
N VAL A 33 -0.67 -5.81 1.10
CA VAL A 33 0.27 -5.87 2.22
C VAL A 33 0.86 -7.27 2.35
N ASN A 34 2.18 -7.36 2.39
CA ASN A 34 2.88 -8.58 2.71
C ASN A 34 2.82 -8.85 4.24
N THR A 35 1.87 -9.67 4.69
CA THR A 35 1.72 -9.99 6.13
C THR A 35 2.63 -11.13 6.60
N THR A 36 3.63 -11.54 5.82
CA THR A 36 4.44 -12.73 6.13
C THR A 36 5.36 -12.44 7.33
N ARG A 37 4.96 -12.91 8.53
CA ARG A 37 5.82 -12.88 9.72
C ARG A 37 7.13 -13.65 9.46
N PRO A 38 8.29 -13.22 10.00
CA PRO A 38 9.50 -14.02 9.99
C PRO A 38 9.27 -15.33 10.77
N LYS A 39 9.06 -16.41 10.01
CA LYS A 39 8.96 -17.86 10.34
C LYS A 39 8.94 -18.27 11.82
N LYS A 40 7.83 -18.91 12.23
CA LYS A 40 7.90 -20.18 12.99
C LYS A 40 7.32 -21.30 12.12
N ALA A 41 8.10 -22.37 11.98
CA ALA A 41 8.02 -23.36 10.89
C ALA A 41 6.86 -24.38 10.97
N ARG A 42 5.61 -23.99 11.27
CA ARG A 42 4.56 -25.02 11.50
C ARG A 42 3.27 -24.96 10.68
N ASP A 43 2.87 -23.85 10.07
CA ASP A 43 1.53 -23.81 9.45
C ASP A 43 1.60 -23.38 7.97
N LYS A 44 1.83 -24.34 7.07
CA LYS A 44 2.07 -24.11 5.62
C LYS A 44 0.82 -24.02 4.75
N GLU A 45 -0.36 -24.33 5.28
CA GLU A 45 -1.55 -24.56 4.44
C GLU A 45 -2.45 -23.32 4.31
N GLU A 46 -2.48 -22.42 5.30
CA GLU A 46 -3.26 -21.17 5.26
C GLU A 46 -2.51 -19.98 4.62
N GLU A 47 -1.18 -20.09 4.41
CA GLU A 47 -0.34 -19.05 3.78
C GLU A 47 -0.59 -18.88 2.26
N LYS A 48 -1.30 -19.82 1.63
CA LYS A 48 -1.24 -20.00 0.16
C LYS A 48 -2.06 -18.99 -0.65
N GLU A 49 -3.04 -18.32 -0.05
CA GLU A 49 -3.79 -17.26 -0.72
C GLU A 49 -3.19 -15.86 -0.50
N ARG A 50 -2.54 -15.62 0.65
CA ARG A 50 -2.11 -14.27 1.11
C ARG A 50 -0.71 -13.82 0.69
N THR A 51 -0.04 -14.58 -0.16
CA THR A 51 1.24 -14.19 -0.83
C THR A 51 1.08 -14.09 -2.35
N SER A 52 -0.15 -14.23 -2.85
CA SER A 52 -0.39 -14.34 -4.29
C SER A 52 -0.62 -12.98 -4.96
N ILE A 53 -1.39 -12.07 -4.35
CA ILE A 53 -1.78 -10.80 -4.98
C ILE A 53 -0.60 -9.84 -5.09
N ASN A 54 0.05 -9.50 -3.97
CA ASN A 54 1.28 -8.69 -3.93
C ASN A 54 2.31 -9.21 -4.95
N GLY A 55 2.62 -10.52 -4.93
CA GLY A 55 3.54 -11.13 -5.88
C GLY A 55 3.10 -11.03 -7.35
N TYR A 56 1.79 -11.12 -7.64
CA TYR A 56 1.29 -10.90 -9.00
C TYR A 56 1.37 -9.44 -9.43
N ILE A 57 1.11 -8.47 -8.54
CA ILE A 57 1.27 -7.04 -8.82
C ILE A 57 2.75 -6.73 -9.07
N SER A 58 3.67 -7.21 -8.20
CA SER A 58 5.11 -7.07 -8.41
C SER A 58 5.57 -7.71 -9.72
N THR A 59 4.98 -8.85 -10.11
CA THR A 59 5.21 -9.46 -11.43
C THR A 59 4.72 -8.56 -12.56
N LEU A 60 3.52 -7.98 -12.47
CA LEU A 60 2.98 -7.08 -13.48
C LEU A 60 3.87 -5.85 -13.66
N LEU A 61 4.31 -5.22 -12.57
CA LEU A 61 5.22 -4.07 -12.59
C LEU A 61 6.58 -4.40 -13.18
N THR A 62 7.06 -5.64 -12.98
CA THR A 62 8.30 -6.13 -13.62
C THR A 62 8.14 -6.35 -15.12
N LEU A 63 7.00 -6.92 -15.55
CA LEU A 63 6.70 -7.15 -16.97
C LEU A 63 6.44 -5.85 -17.73
N MET A 64 5.88 -4.85 -17.04
CA MET A 64 5.46 -3.56 -17.60
C MET A 64 6.19 -2.43 -16.87
N PRO A 65 7.47 -2.16 -17.17
CA PRO A 65 8.27 -1.12 -16.50
C PRO A 65 7.73 0.31 -16.63
N ARG A 66 6.77 0.56 -17.54
CA ARG A 66 6.08 1.85 -17.68
C ARG A 66 4.76 1.91 -16.89
N ALA A 67 4.45 0.88 -16.11
CA ALA A 67 3.27 0.86 -15.27
C ALA A 67 3.46 1.74 -14.03
N GLN A 68 2.41 2.46 -13.66
CA GLN A 68 2.30 3.13 -12.37
C GLN A 68 1.33 2.37 -11.48
N TYR A 69 1.70 2.20 -10.22
CA TYR A 69 0.88 1.56 -9.19
C TYR A 69 0.40 2.61 -8.19
N VAL A 70 -0.92 2.68 -7.99
CA VAL A 70 -1.55 3.56 -7.01
C VAL A 70 -2.31 2.70 -6.02
N ALA A 71 -1.81 2.66 -4.78
CA ALA A 71 -2.49 2.06 -3.65
C ALA A 71 -3.41 3.10 -3.00
N TYR A 72 -4.70 2.80 -2.90
CA TYR A 72 -5.69 3.64 -2.25
C TYR A 72 -6.42 2.83 -1.18
N THR A 73 -6.59 3.42 0.00
CA THR A 73 -7.34 2.80 1.11
C THR A 73 -7.75 3.87 2.11
N ALA A 74 -8.85 3.62 2.81
CA ALA A 74 -9.26 4.41 3.96
C ALA A 74 -8.45 4.10 5.23
N THR A 75 -7.79 2.93 5.28
CA THR A 75 -7.16 2.37 6.48
C THR A 75 -5.70 1.95 6.23
N PRO A 76 -4.76 2.90 6.03
CA PRO A 76 -3.39 2.59 5.60
C PRO A 76 -2.50 1.98 6.70
N PHE A 77 -3.08 1.45 7.79
CA PHE A 77 -2.32 0.94 8.94
C PHE A 77 -1.34 -0.15 8.51
N ALA A 78 -1.79 -1.11 7.72
CA ALA A 78 -0.96 -2.22 7.28
C ALA A 78 0.14 -1.77 6.28
N ASN A 79 -0.15 -0.77 5.44
CA ASN A 79 0.79 -0.25 4.44
C ASN A 79 1.95 0.51 5.07
N VAL A 80 1.75 1.22 6.19
CA VAL A 80 2.83 1.96 6.87
C VAL A 80 3.81 1.06 7.63
N PHE A 81 3.47 -0.21 7.87
CA PHE A 81 4.36 -1.19 8.52
C PHE A 81 5.11 -2.09 7.54
N VAL A 82 4.97 -1.84 6.23
CA VAL A 82 5.76 -2.54 5.20
C VAL A 82 7.23 -2.12 5.32
N ASP A 83 8.14 -3.10 5.23
CA ASP A 83 9.58 -2.86 5.28
C ASP A 83 10.02 -2.13 4.00
N PRO A 84 10.56 -0.89 4.08
CA PRO A 84 11.03 -0.18 2.90
C PRO A 84 12.22 -0.84 2.19
N GLU A 85 12.95 -1.74 2.88
CA GLU A 85 14.09 -2.46 2.31
C GLU A 85 13.67 -3.76 1.58
N ASP A 86 12.41 -4.19 1.69
CA ASP A 86 11.91 -5.34 0.93
C ASP A 86 11.61 -4.94 -0.52
N SER A 87 12.61 -5.19 -1.39
CA SER A 87 12.53 -4.92 -2.83
C SER A 87 11.39 -5.64 -3.57
N GLN A 88 10.78 -6.67 -2.98
CA GLN A 88 9.64 -7.38 -3.56
C GLN A 88 8.29 -6.84 -3.09
N ASP A 89 8.29 -6.04 -2.03
CA ASP A 89 7.08 -5.49 -1.45
C ASP A 89 6.63 -4.19 -2.14
N LEU A 90 5.35 -3.87 -2.02
CA LEU A 90 4.72 -2.74 -2.68
C LEU A 90 4.83 -1.47 -1.82
N PHE A 91 6.04 -1.19 -1.31
CA PHE A 91 6.29 0.05 -0.57
C PHE A 91 6.26 1.26 -1.54
N PRO A 92 5.62 2.38 -1.15
CA PRO A 92 5.59 3.58 -1.97
C PRO A 92 7.00 4.10 -2.29
N LYS A 93 7.34 4.17 -3.59
CA LYS A 93 8.64 4.67 -4.05
C LYS A 93 8.68 6.19 -4.21
N ASP A 94 7.56 6.77 -4.65
CA ASP A 94 7.53 8.18 -5.09
C ASP A 94 6.84 9.09 -4.07
N PHE A 95 5.67 8.69 -3.54
CA PHE A 95 4.90 9.55 -2.65
C PHE A 95 3.93 8.77 -1.75
N ILE A 96 3.58 9.40 -0.63
CA ILE A 96 2.45 9.04 0.23
C ILE A 96 1.62 10.31 0.39
N VAL A 97 0.33 10.24 0.08
CA VAL A 97 -0.59 11.38 0.17
C VAL A 97 -1.80 10.98 1.02
N SER A 98 -2.08 11.80 2.04
CA SER A 98 -3.32 11.69 2.82
C SER A 98 -4.38 12.58 2.20
N LEU A 99 -5.48 11.99 1.74
CA LEU A 99 -6.60 12.76 1.19
C LEU A 99 -7.48 13.30 2.31
N THR A 100 -7.96 14.53 2.15
CA THR A 100 -9.01 15.07 3.02
C THR A 100 -10.29 14.27 2.79
N PRO A 101 -10.89 13.66 3.84
CA PRO A 101 -12.14 12.95 3.69
C PRO A 101 -13.25 13.89 3.21
N SER A 102 -14.18 13.37 2.40
CA SER A 102 -15.39 14.10 2.02
C SER A 102 -16.26 14.38 3.25
N PRO A 103 -17.04 15.48 3.31
CA PRO A 103 -18.02 15.69 4.37
C PRO A 103 -19.06 14.56 4.52
N ALA A 104 -19.22 13.73 3.48
CA ALA A 104 -20.09 12.55 3.50
C ALA A 104 -19.38 11.26 3.93
N TYR A 105 -18.05 11.27 4.10
CA TYR A 105 -17.30 10.12 4.60
C TYR A 105 -17.49 10.00 6.10
N MET A 106 -17.93 8.83 6.55
CA MET A 106 -18.00 8.49 7.97
C MET A 106 -16.95 7.44 8.30
N GLY A 107 -15.96 7.83 9.08
CA GLY A 107 -14.85 6.98 9.50
C GLY A 107 -14.88 6.68 10.99
N GLY A 108 -13.85 5.99 11.48
CA GLY A 108 -13.78 5.61 12.91
C GLY A 108 -13.90 6.78 13.88
N LYS A 109 -13.54 8.01 13.47
CA LYS A 109 -13.71 9.23 14.28
C LYS A 109 -15.18 9.63 14.48
N ASP A 110 -16.08 9.27 13.56
CA ASP A 110 -17.50 9.60 13.66
C ASP A 110 -18.27 8.59 14.52
N PHE A 111 -17.68 7.40 14.73
CA PHE A 111 -18.26 6.32 15.54
C PHE A 111 -17.65 6.19 16.93
N HIS A 112 -16.48 6.80 17.16
CA HIS A 112 -15.80 6.78 18.44
C HIS A 112 -15.65 8.20 18.96
N ASP A 113 -16.20 8.47 20.14
CA ASP A 113 -15.96 9.69 20.91
C ASP A 113 -14.52 9.70 21.40
N LEU A 114 -13.57 9.95 20.50
CA LEU A 114 -12.17 10.18 20.85
C LEU A 114 -11.97 11.58 21.47
N ASP A 115 -13.00 12.43 21.41
CA ASP A 115 -13.09 13.73 22.05
C ASP A 115 -13.62 13.62 23.49
N VAL A 116 -13.04 12.71 24.30
CA VAL A 116 -13.21 12.77 25.75
C VAL A 116 -12.37 13.94 26.27
N PRO A 117 -12.95 14.99 26.87
CA PRO A 117 -12.17 16.11 27.39
C PRO A 117 -11.27 15.61 28.53
N GLY A 118 -9.96 15.52 28.29
CA GLY A 118 -8.97 15.19 29.33
C GLY A 118 -7.89 14.17 28.98
N HIS A 119 -7.80 13.66 27.74
CA HIS A 119 -6.68 12.83 27.33
C HIS A 119 -5.89 13.48 26.19
N GLU A 120 -4.83 14.21 26.53
CA GLU A 120 -3.84 14.67 25.55
C GLU A 120 -3.12 13.44 24.97
N VAL A 121 -3.52 13.03 23.78
CA VAL A 121 -2.72 12.13 22.93
C VAL A 121 -2.03 13.03 21.91
N GLY A 122 -0.75 13.30 22.16
CA GLY A 122 0.10 14.15 21.33
C GLY A 122 0.19 13.65 19.89
N GLY A 123 -0.65 14.21 19.02
CA GLY A 123 -0.51 14.12 17.57
C GLY A 123 0.44 15.21 17.09
N VAL A 124 1.55 14.79 16.48
CA VAL A 124 2.59 15.68 15.94
C VAL A 124 2.03 16.50 14.78
N SER A 125 1.42 17.64 15.07
CA SER A 125 1.17 18.72 14.12
C SER A 125 2.24 19.78 14.30
N GLY A 126 3.35 19.68 13.56
CA GLY A 126 4.47 20.59 13.74
C GLY A 126 5.56 20.52 12.69
N LEU A 127 5.24 20.79 11.43
CA LEU A 127 6.14 21.42 10.45
C LEU A 127 5.24 22.37 9.65
N VAL A 128 5.40 23.69 9.62
CA VAL A 128 6.62 24.47 9.41
C VAL A 128 6.42 25.89 9.98
N LYS A 129 7.44 26.45 10.64
CA LYS A 129 7.82 27.86 10.44
C LYS A 129 9.32 27.98 10.59
N GLY A 130 9.98 28.26 9.47
CA GLY A 130 11.41 28.55 9.46
C GLY A 130 11.67 29.84 10.23
N GLU A 131 12.64 29.80 11.14
CA GLU A 131 13.46 30.94 11.55
C GLU A 131 14.67 30.43 12.36
N ASN A 132 15.84 30.97 12.01
CA ASN A 132 17.13 30.92 12.71
C ASN A 132 18.01 29.67 12.62
N LEU A 133 18.74 29.57 11.50
CA LEU A 133 20.11 29.04 11.50
C LEU A 133 21.09 30.15 11.93
N ARG A 134 21.55 30.11 13.18
CA ARG A 134 22.81 30.75 13.61
C ARG A 134 23.43 29.98 14.79
N ALA A 135 24.49 29.25 14.46
CA ALA A 135 25.82 29.22 15.08
C ALA A 135 26.40 27.81 14.95
#